data_AF-A0A174ZF74-F1
#
_entry.id   AF-A0A174ZF74-F1
#
_cell.length_a   1.000
_cell.length_b   1.000
_cell.length_c   1.000
_cell.angle_alpha   90.00
_cell.angle_beta   90.00
_cell.angle_gamma   90.00
#
_symmetry.space_group_name_H-M   'P 1'
#
loop_
_entity.id
_entity.type
_entity.pdbx_description
1 polymer ?
#
loop_
_entity_poly.entity_id
_entity_poly.type
_entity_poly.pdbx_seq_one_letter_code
_entity_poly.pdbx_strand_id
1 'polypeptide(L)'
;MKLKKAAIWGIAVVLLAGGIAAGAVVLNGRPETKDNLINMAKIIKPRGDKTHVIVKVSQNIGTEDYTEPYEDDKDYSNDTVSIACWGDSMMEGFGSDDAYILTKAGRVDISYYTAPYTLGKLTGLNTFNFGVSGETSAEIARRAGGLKMHTDRNLNLNKNTYEDVCLMDDKGNPVYMYDFSGYGIEYNDYPDTVYIDGVLCQIDKKRDIEDYWEDMEDDDYNIEDYMVSIRICDDTGLEQPDYMFIPQGTAVITKAAYDHKDDILVLEMGSNGGWDDYDELISQYQAVIDYTGCENYIIVGDTDDPGTSLADNSQSYLEDGDDYVGADDTAWEAALREAFGEHFFNTRVYMIQNGLDDCGLKKEKIDELYGAFGYISVKLRSDWTHFNAYGYYSKGVGIYKKGVELGYWE
;
A
#
# COMPACT_ATOMS: atom_id res chain seq x y z
N MET A 1 33.82 -18.32 46.08
CA MET A 1 33.56 -18.66 44.66
C MET A 1 32.31 -17.90 44.23
N LYS A 2 32.45 -16.88 43.40
CA LYS A 2 31.37 -16.05 42.85
C LYS A 2 31.19 -16.44 41.38
N LEU A 3 29.98 -16.79 40.96
CA LEU A 3 29.63 -17.00 39.54
C LEU A 3 28.93 -15.74 39.03
N LYS A 4 29.47 -15.18 37.95
CA LYS A 4 28.93 -14.01 37.22
C LYS A 4 28.29 -14.49 35.91
N LYS A 5 27.10 -13.95 35.66
CA LYS A 5 26.42 -13.56 34.41
C LYS A 5 27.01 -14.11 33.09
N ALA A 6 26.17 -14.84 32.34
CA ALA A 6 26.33 -15.07 30.90
C ALA A 6 25.63 -13.96 30.11
N ALA A 7 26.30 -13.51 29.05
CA ALA A 7 25.91 -12.42 28.17
C ALA A 7 25.19 -12.96 26.92
N ILE A 8 24.20 -12.18 26.48
CA ILE A 8 23.47 -12.29 25.22
C ILE A 8 24.38 -11.83 24.07
N TRP A 9 24.39 -12.59 22.98
CA TRP A 9 25.09 -12.23 21.74
C TRP A 9 24.22 -11.30 20.90
N GLY A 10 24.73 -10.10 20.62
CA GLY A 10 24.16 -9.17 19.65
C GLY A 10 24.52 -9.58 18.21
N ILE A 11 23.53 -9.49 17.33
CA ILE A 11 23.66 -9.69 15.89
C ILE A 11 24.23 -8.40 15.28
N ALA A 12 25.31 -8.53 14.51
CA ALA A 12 25.91 -7.45 13.76
C ALA A 12 25.27 -7.37 12.36
N VAL A 13 24.62 -6.24 12.07
CA VAL A 13 24.14 -5.85 10.75
C VAL A 13 25.34 -5.51 9.86
N VAL A 14 25.50 -6.21 8.74
CA VAL A 14 26.51 -5.90 7.71
C VAL A 14 25.88 -4.96 6.68
N LEU A 15 26.16 -3.66 6.83
CA LEU A 15 25.96 -2.65 5.80
C LEU A 15 27.09 -2.76 4.77
N LEU A 16 26.79 -3.25 3.57
CA LEU A 16 27.69 -3.18 2.41
C LEU A 16 27.48 -1.85 1.67
N ALA A 17 28.02 -0.77 2.22
CA ALA A 17 28.24 0.48 1.48
C ALA A 17 29.66 0.45 0.89
N GLY A 18 29.74 0.34 -0.44
CA GLY A 18 30.98 0.38 -1.21
C GLY A 18 31.68 1.74 -1.11
N GLY A 19 32.66 1.83 -0.21
CA GLY A 19 33.64 2.90 -0.15
C GLY A 19 34.99 2.43 -0.70
N ILE A 20 35.40 2.99 -1.83
CA ILE A 20 36.70 2.76 -2.46
C ILE A 20 37.81 3.22 -1.52
N ALA A 21 38.53 2.28 -0.90
CA ALA A 21 39.78 2.56 -0.18
C ALA A 21 40.96 2.34 -1.13
N ALA A 22 41.63 3.45 -1.46
CA ALA A 22 42.91 3.47 -2.14
C ALA A 22 43.98 2.75 -1.28
N GLY A 23 44.56 1.69 -1.84
CA GLY A 23 45.70 0.98 -1.26
C GLY A 23 46.66 0.55 -2.37
N ALA A 24 47.69 1.34 -2.58
CA ALA A 24 48.73 1.09 -3.57
C ALA A 24 49.54 -0.17 -3.23
N VAL A 25 49.63 -1.10 -4.19
CA VAL A 25 50.80 -1.98 -4.33
C VAL A 25 51.29 -1.85 -5.77
N VAL A 26 52.40 -1.13 -5.92
CA VAL A 26 53.19 -1.05 -7.15
C VAL A 26 54.32 -2.07 -7.07
N LEU A 27 54.52 -2.82 -8.16
CA LEU A 27 55.78 -3.32 -8.75
C LEU A 27 55.42 -4.58 -9.58
N ASN A 28 55.79 -4.78 -10.85
CA ASN A 28 56.51 -4.00 -11.85
C ASN A 28 56.39 -4.80 -13.17
N GLY A 29 56.04 -4.21 -14.32
CA GLY A 29 55.83 -5.02 -15.54
C GLY A 29 55.62 -4.38 -16.92
N ARG A 30 55.78 -3.06 -17.11
CA ARG A 30 55.92 -2.31 -18.41
C ARG A 30 54.79 -2.37 -19.48
N PRO A 31 54.72 -1.35 -20.37
CA PRO A 31 53.44 -0.86 -20.93
C PRO A 31 53.32 -0.98 -22.46
N GLU A 32 52.10 -1.16 -22.98
CA GLU A 32 51.76 -0.80 -24.37
C GLU A 32 50.41 -0.06 -24.46
N THR A 33 50.55 1.25 -24.74
CA THR A 33 49.72 2.24 -25.44
C THR A 33 48.20 2.09 -25.62
N LYS A 34 47.52 3.18 -25.21
CA LYS A 34 46.23 3.67 -25.71
C LYS A 34 46.21 3.74 -27.24
N ASP A 35 45.13 3.25 -27.85
CA ASP A 35 44.31 3.91 -28.87
C ASP A 35 43.30 2.91 -29.48
N ASN A 36 42.14 3.44 -29.90
CA ASN A 36 41.06 2.80 -30.69
C ASN A 36 39.81 2.31 -29.94
N LEU A 37 38.96 3.25 -29.51
CA LEU A 37 37.51 3.07 -29.57
C LEU A 37 36.84 4.40 -29.95
N ILE A 38 37.02 4.82 -31.21
CA ILE A 38 36.11 5.75 -31.89
C ILE A 38 35.77 5.12 -33.25
N ASN A 39 34.47 5.13 -33.56
CA ASN A 39 33.80 4.68 -34.79
C ASN A 39 33.33 3.22 -34.80
N MET A 40 32.03 3.02 -34.60
CA MET A 40 31.13 2.68 -35.71
C MET A 40 29.66 2.69 -35.27
N ALA A 41 29.04 3.87 -35.27
CA ALA A 41 27.60 3.98 -35.46
C ALA A 41 27.33 4.05 -36.97
N LYS A 42 26.86 2.94 -37.55
CA LYS A 42 26.16 2.95 -38.84
C LYS A 42 24.81 2.27 -38.68
N ILE A 43 23.81 3.13 -38.58
CA ILE A 43 22.38 2.82 -38.60
C ILE A 43 22.06 2.11 -39.92
N ILE A 44 21.57 0.87 -39.84
CA ILE A 44 20.92 0.18 -40.96
C ILE A 44 19.43 0.13 -40.63
N LYS A 45 18.60 0.84 -41.39
CA LYS A 45 17.13 0.74 -41.35
C LYS A 45 16.68 -0.50 -42.13
N PRO A 46 15.81 -1.37 -41.57
CA PRO A 46 14.96 -2.24 -42.37
C PRO A 46 13.59 -1.59 -42.64
N ARG A 47 13.13 -1.77 -43.88
CA ARG A 47 11.80 -1.41 -44.39
C ARG A 47 10.73 -2.36 -43.84
N GLY A 48 9.50 -1.86 -43.86
CA GLY A 48 8.30 -2.42 -43.24
C GLY A 48 7.99 -3.87 -43.53
N ASP A 49 7.29 -4.46 -42.56
CA ASP A 49 6.30 -5.48 -42.83
C ASP A 49 5.01 -5.16 -42.06
N LYS A 50 3.88 -5.38 -42.73
CA LYS A 50 2.52 -5.09 -42.28
C LYS A 50 1.90 -6.41 -41.85
N THR A 51 1.37 -6.45 -40.63
CA THR A 51 0.30 -7.30 -40.08
C THR A 51 0.55 -7.30 -38.56
N HIS A 52 -0.35 -6.85 -37.69
CA HIS A 52 -1.53 -7.59 -37.27
C HIS A 52 -2.58 -6.69 -36.60
N VAL A 53 -3.82 -7.11 -36.84
CA VAL A 53 -5.17 -6.86 -36.27
C VAL A 53 -5.33 -5.85 -35.12
N ILE A 54 -6.33 -4.99 -35.35
CA ILE A 54 -6.82 -3.86 -34.55
C ILE A 54 -7.77 -4.36 -33.46
N VAL A 55 -7.53 -3.95 -32.20
CA VAL A 55 -8.61 -3.78 -31.21
C VAL A 55 -8.86 -2.27 -31.13
N LYS A 56 -10.09 -1.86 -31.44
CA LYS A 56 -10.56 -0.47 -31.36
C LYS A 56 -10.77 -0.13 -29.89
N VAL A 57 -9.94 0.74 -29.33
CA VAL A 57 -10.32 1.54 -28.16
C VAL A 57 -11.01 2.79 -28.68
N SER A 58 -12.15 3.13 -28.09
CA SER A 58 -13.02 4.25 -28.47
C SER A 58 -12.22 5.55 -28.59
N GLN A 59 -12.32 6.19 -29.76
CA GLN A 59 -11.78 7.51 -30.00
C GLN A 59 -12.67 8.56 -29.33
N ASN A 60 -12.07 9.42 -28.50
CA ASN A 60 -12.29 10.86 -28.51
C ASN A 60 -11.44 11.54 -27.42
N ILE A 61 -10.14 11.77 -27.68
CA ILE A 61 -9.42 12.90 -27.07
C ILE A 61 -8.47 13.46 -28.14
N GLY A 62 -8.59 14.76 -28.38
CA GLY A 62 -7.90 15.49 -29.43
C GLY A 62 -6.40 15.62 -29.19
N THR A 63 -5.65 15.79 -30.27
CA THR A 63 -4.21 16.01 -30.28
C THR A 63 -3.87 17.44 -29.90
N GLU A 64 -3.59 17.71 -28.63
CA GLU A 64 -2.73 18.82 -28.19
C GLU A 64 -1.90 18.32 -26.99
N ASP A 65 -0.65 18.77 -26.86
CA ASP A 65 0.21 18.51 -25.69
C ASP A 65 -0.52 19.02 -24.43
N TYR A 66 -1.25 18.12 -23.78
CA TYR A 66 -2.08 18.42 -22.62
C TYR A 66 -1.28 18.07 -21.37
N THR A 67 -0.64 19.09 -20.79
CA THR A 67 -0.36 19.07 -19.35
C THR A 67 -1.66 19.45 -18.65
N GLU A 68 -2.40 18.46 -18.15
CA GLU A 68 -3.53 18.75 -17.25
C GLU A 68 -2.96 19.41 -15.98
N PRO A 69 -3.49 20.55 -15.52
CA PRO A 69 -3.31 20.95 -14.14
C PRO A 69 -3.96 19.89 -13.24
N TYR A 70 -3.46 19.74 -12.01
CA TYR A 70 -4.11 18.96 -10.96
C TYR A 70 -5.54 19.51 -10.79
N GLU A 71 -6.54 18.87 -11.40
CA GLU A 71 -7.94 19.31 -11.33
C GLU A 71 -8.55 18.81 -10.02
N ASP A 72 -8.87 19.77 -9.15
CA ASP A 72 -9.44 19.61 -7.82
C ASP A 72 -10.99 19.57 -7.83
N ASP A 73 -11.61 19.32 -8.99
CA ASP A 73 -13.07 19.32 -9.15
C ASP A 73 -13.55 17.98 -9.74
N LYS A 74 -13.63 16.94 -8.90
CA LYS A 74 -14.47 15.77 -9.22
C LYS A 74 -15.88 16.03 -8.71
N ASP A 75 -16.82 16.16 -9.63
CA ASP A 75 -18.26 16.21 -9.33
C ASP A 75 -18.70 14.81 -8.87
N TYR A 76 -18.82 14.62 -7.54
CA TYR A 76 -19.15 13.35 -6.92
C TYR A 76 -20.61 12.96 -7.22
N SER A 77 -20.80 12.09 -8.21
CA SER A 77 -22.08 11.44 -8.46
C SER A 77 -22.28 10.29 -7.47
N ASN A 78 -23.24 10.43 -6.54
CA ASN A 78 -23.64 9.39 -5.58
C ASN A 78 -24.24 8.10 -6.21
N ASP A 79 -24.39 8.05 -7.54
CA ASP A 79 -24.99 6.91 -8.26
C ASP A 79 -23.96 6.01 -8.96
N THR A 80 -22.65 6.21 -8.73
CA THR A 80 -21.59 5.39 -9.36
C THR A 80 -20.88 4.51 -8.34
N VAL A 81 -20.73 3.23 -8.66
CA VAL A 81 -19.86 2.29 -7.93
C VAL A 81 -18.46 2.89 -7.85
N SER A 82 -17.89 2.97 -6.64
CA SER A 82 -16.53 3.47 -6.41
C SER A 82 -15.62 2.34 -5.92
N ILE A 83 -14.32 2.60 -5.84
CA ILE A 83 -13.30 1.65 -5.41
C ILE A 83 -12.56 2.24 -4.21
N ALA A 84 -12.53 1.50 -3.10
CA ALA A 84 -11.77 1.84 -1.91
C ALA A 84 -10.50 0.97 -1.84
N CYS A 85 -9.34 1.62 -2.03
CA CYS A 85 -8.04 0.96 -1.98
C CYS A 85 -7.38 1.20 -0.62
N TRP A 86 -7.27 0.15 0.19
CA TRP A 86 -6.65 0.20 1.51
C TRP A 86 -5.28 -0.49 1.50
N GLY A 87 -4.30 0.13 2.13
CA GLY A 87 -3.03 -0.52 2.37
C GLY A 87 -1.98 0.36 3.01
N ASP A 88 -0.74 -0.11 2.93
CA ASP A 88 0.45 0.58 3.45
C ASP A 88 1.05 1.56 2.42
N SER A 89 2.36 1.82 2.49
CA SER A 89 3.11 2.66 1.55
C SER A 89 3.03 2.20 0.10
N MET A 90 2.85 0.88 -0.14
CA MET A 90 2.71 0.31 -1.47
C MET A 90 1.34 0.60 -2.09
N MET A 91 0.32 0.86 -1.28
CA MET A 91 -0.96 1.37 -1.77
C MET A 91 -0.91 2.90 -1.90
N GLU A 92 -0.29 3.57 -0.92
CA GLU A 92 -0.13 5.03 -0.91
C GLU A 92 0.54 5.52 -2.20
N GLY A 93 1.55 4.79 -2.68
CA GLY A 93 2.34 5.17 -3.86
C GLY A 93 3.70 5.78 -3.51
N PHE A 94 4.22 5.50 -2.32
CA PHE A 94 5.51 6.03 -1.87
C PHE A 94 6.62 5.63 -2.85
N GLY A 95 7.52 6.56 -3.19
CA GLY A 95 8.61 6.32 -4.13
C GLY A 95 8.25 6.53 -5.60
N SER A 96 6.99 6.82 -5.94
CA SER A 96 6.61 7.20 -7.31
C SER A 96 7.35 8.47 -7.75
N ASP A 97 7.79 8.50 -9.00
CA ASP A 97 8.66 9.52 -9.59
C ASP A 97 8.18 9.95 -11.00
N ASP A 98 9.03 10.65 -11.75
CA ASP A 98 8.73 11.09 -13.11
C ASP A 98 8.88 9.95 -14.12
N ALA A 99 7.85 9.68 -14.92
CA ALA A 99 7.88 8.60 -15.91
C ALA A 99 6.95 8.82 -17.10
N TYR A 100 7.27 8.15 -18.21
CA TYR A 100 6.50 8.23 -19.45
C TYR A 100 6.42 6.88 -20.14
N ILE A 101 5.23 6.51 -20.58
CA ILE A 101 5.02 5.31 -21.38
C ILE A 101 4.64 5.67 -22.82
N LEU A 102 4.91 4.75 -23.75
CA LEU A 102 4.52 4.88 -25.14
C LEU A 102 3.31 3.98 -25.41
N THR A 103 2.18 4.60 -25.71
CA THR A 103 0.97 3.89 -26.13
C THR A 103 0.74 4.06 -27.63
N LYS A 104 -0.28 3.38 -28.17
CA LYS A 104 -0.73 3.60 -29.55
C LYS A 104 -1.23 5.03 -29.80
N ALA A 105 -1.70 5.71 -28.76
CA ALA A 105 -2.19 7.09 -28.83
C ALA A 105 -1.05 8.13 -28.76
N GLY A 106 0.14 7.72 -28.30
CA GLY A 106 1.29 8.59 -28.14
C GLY A 106 1.99 8.39 -26.81
N ARG A 107 2.84 9.35 -26.47
CA ARG A 107 3.50 9.41 -25.16
C ARG A 107 2.47 9.81 -24.11
N VAL A 108 2.38 9.03 -23.04
CA VAL A 108 1.53 9.31 -21.88
C VAL A 108 2.43 9.60 -20.70
N ASP A 109 2.14 10.69 -19.99
CA ASP A 109 2.79 11.05 -18.74
C ASP A 109 2.17 10.21 -17.61
N ILE A 110 3.00 9.41 -16.93
CA ILE A 110 2.60 8.62 -15.78
C ILE A 110 3.36 9.05 -14.51
N SER A 111 3.92 10.26 -14.52
CA SER A 111 4.65 10.80 -13.38
C SER A 111 3.76 10.85 -12.15
N TYR A 112 4.28 10.35 -11.02
CA TYR A 112 3.58 10.27 -9.73
C TYR A 112 2.31 9.40 -9.73
N TYR A 113 2.14 8.51 -10.72
CA TYR A 113 1.02 7.59 -10.73
C TYR A 113 1.13 6.59 -9.57
N THR A 114 0.06 6.47 -8.80
CA THR A 114 -0.14 5.39 -7.84
C THR A 114 -0.92 4.24 -8.49
N ALA A 115 -0.93 3.07 -7.85
CA ALA A 115 -1.76 1.96 -8.33
C ALA A 115 -3.27 2.31 -8.29
N PRO A 116 -3.83 2.92 -7.22
CA PRO A 116 -5.21 3.42 -7.21
C PRO A 116 -5.50 4.45 -8.31
N TYR A 117 -4.58 5.40 -8.56
CA TYR A 117 -4.77 6.40 -9.61
C TYR A 117 -4.86 5.75 -10.99
N THR A 118 -3.94 4.81 -11.28
CA THR A 118 -3.94 4.05 -12.53
C THR A 118 -5.22 3.24 -12.67
N LEU A 119 -5.68 2.59 -11.59
CA LEU A 119 -6.91 1.83 -11.58
C LEU A 119 -8.11 2.71 -11.94
N GLY A 120 -8.27 3.88 -11.31
CA GLY A 120 -9.35 4.82 -11.61
C GLY A 120 -9.32 5.32 -13.07
N LYS A 121 -8.13 5.54 -13.64
CA LYS A 121 -7.99 5.90 -15.06
C LYS A 121 -8.42 4.79 -16.01
N LEU A 122 -8.20 3.53 -15.66
CA LEU A 122 -8.53 2.38 -16.50
C LEU A 122 -10.00 1.97 -16.38
N THR A 123 -10.57 2.03 -15.18
CA THR A 123 -11.98 1.68 -14.94
C THR A 123 -12.93 2.83 -15.28
N GLY A 124 -12.47 4.08 -15.15
CA GLY A 124 -13.34 5.25 -15.19
C GLY A 124 -14.20 5.43 -13.94
N LEU A 125 -13.98 4.62 -12.90
CA LEU A 125 -14.69 4.73 -11.62
C LEU A 125 -13.97 5.70 -10.69
N ASN A 126 -14.70 6.22 -9.71
CA ASN A 126 -14.07 6.91 -8.59
C ASN A 126 -13.25 5.90 -7.78
N THR A 127 -11.98 6.19 -7.59
CA THR A 127 -11.05 5.34 -6.85
C THR A 127 -10.39 6.18 -5.78
N PHE A 128 -10.45 5.72 -4.54
CA PHE A 128 -9.91 6.38 -3.36
C PHE A 128 -8.68 5.62 -2.87
N ASN A 129 -7.58 6.35 -2.64
CA ASN A 129 -6.32 5.85 -2.15
C ASN A 129 -6.20 6.04 -0.64
N PHE A 130 -6.73 5.10 0.12
CA PHE A 130 -6.57 5.05 1.56
C PHE A 130 -5.25 4.36 1.97
N GLY A 131 -4.17 4.50 1.19
CA GLY A 131 -2.86 4.00 1.57
C GLY A 131 -2.17 4.89 2.61
N VAL A 132 -1.45 4.28 3.58
CA VAL A 132 -0.69 5.02 4.60
C VAL A 132 0.65 4.33 4.90
N SER A 133 1.74 5.05 4.71
CA SER A 133 3.10 4.55 4.90
C SER A 133 3.36 4.08 6.33
N GLY A 134 3.94 2.89 6.43
CA GLY A 134 4.38 2.30 7.71
C GLY A 134 3.28 1.61 8.50
N GLU A 135 2.00 1.67 8.07
CA GLU A 135 0.94 0.96 8.78
C GLU A 135 1.11 -0.55 8.70
N THR A 136 0.84 -1.20 9.82
CA THR A 136 0.70 -2.64 9.96
C THR A 136 -0.67 -3.10 9.45
N SER A 137 -0.81 -4.41 9.20
CA SER A 137 -2.10 -5.02 8.84
C SER A 137 -3.21 -4.75 9.85
N ALA A 138 -2.91 -4.79 11.15
CA ALA A 138 -3.90 -4.49 12.20
C ALA A 138 -4.36 -3.02 12.17
N GLU A 139 -3.47 -2.07 11.87
CA GLU A 139 -3.83 -0.66 11.70
C GLU A 139 -4.69 -0.44 10.47
N ILE A 140 -4.31 -1.01 9.32
CA ILE A 140 -5.09 -0.91 8.08
C ILE A 140 -6.46 -1.55 8.27
N ALA A 141 -6.54 -2.75 8.85
CA ALA A 141 -7.80 -3.46 9.09
C ALA A 141 -8.71 -2.69 10.06
N ARG A 142 -8.14 -1.97 11.03
CA ARG A 142 -8.92 -1.07 11.91
C ARG A 142 -9.42 0.15 11.16
N ARG A 143 -8.55 0.76 10.35
CA ARG A 143 -8.88 1.95 9.56
C ARG A 143 -9.96 1.69 8.52
N ALA A 144 -9.99 0.46 7.97
CA ALA A 144 -11.02 -0.04 7.07
C ALA A 144 -12.26 -0.62 7.79
N GLY A 145 -12.34 -0.51 9.12
CA GLY A 145 -13.51 -0.88 9.93
C GLY A 145 -13.61 -2.37 10.32
N GLY A 146 -12.68 -3.21 9.86
CA GLY A 146 -12.65 -4.64 10.17
C GLY A 146 -12.30 -4.94 11.64
N LEU A 147 -11.21 -4.35 12.15
CA LEU A 147 -10.88 -4.44 13.58
C LEU A 147 -11.59 -3.33 14.36
N LYS A 148 -12.32 -3.72 15.40
CA LYS A 148 -13.22 -2.81 16.10
C LYS A 148 -12.48 -1.94 17.13
N MET A 149 -12.99 -0.72 17.28
CA MET A 149 -12.67 0.16 18.39
C MET A 149 -13.93 0.38 19.23
N HIS A 150 -13.78 0.54 20.53
CA HIS A 150 -14.91 0.74 21.44
C HIS A 150 -14.61 1.77 22.51
N THR A 151 -15.65 2.44 23.01
CA THR A 151 -15.52 3.35 24.15
C THR A 151 -15.21 2.60 25.45
N ASP A 152 -14.23 3.08 26.22
CA ASP A 152 -13.89 2.50 27.53
C ASP A 152 -14.89 2.83 28.65
N ARG A 153 -15.82 3.76 28.39
CA ARG A 153 -16.79 4.26 29.39
C ARG A 153 -18.09 4.75 28.75
N ASN A 154 -19.08 5.01 29.61
CA ASN A 154 -20.31 5.69 29.20
C ASN A 154 -20.02 7.19 28.93
N LEU A 155 -20.62 7.74 27.87
CA LEU A 155 -20.47 9.14 27.48
C LEU A 155 -21.82 9.84 27.31
N ASN A 156 -21.84 11.16 27.51
CA ASN A 156 -23.01 12.03 27.34
C ASN A 156 -22.71 13.16 26.34
N LEU A 157 -22.52 12.78 25.08
CA LEU A 157 -22.04 13.72 24.06
C LEU A 157 -23.08 14.77 23.68
N ASN A 158 -22.56 15.96 23.38
CA ASN A 158 -23.30 17.06 22.75
C ASN A 158 -22.35 17.83 21.82
N LYS A 159 -22.85 18.86 21.15
CA LYS A 159 -22.08 19.68 20.18
C LYS A 159 -21.08 20.65 20.83
N ASN A 160 -21.32 21.04 22.08
CA ASN A 160 -20.65 22.18 22.72
C ASN A 160 -19.50 21.79 23.66
N THR A 161 -19.45 20.55 24.12
CA THR A 161 -18.45 20.11 25.11
C THR A 161 -17.86 18.77 24.71
N TYR A 162 -16.53 18.68 24.79
CA TYR A 162 -15.81 17.43 24.67
C TYR A 162 -15.91 16.59 25.96
N GLU A 163 -16.01 15.28 25.79
CA GLU A 163 -15.84 14.31 26.86
C GLU A 163 -14.63 13.42 26.60
N ASP A 164 -13.94 13.08 27.68
CA ASP A 164 -12.71 12.32 27.68
C ASP A 164 -12.98 10.81 27.61
N VAL A 165 -12.39 10.14 26.62
CA VAL A 165 -12.55 8.70 26.39
C VAL A 165 -11.22 8.07 25.96
N CYS A 166 -11.04 6.80 26.31
CA CYS A 166 -10.02 5.97 25.66
C CYS A 166 -10.72 5.01 24.68
N LEU A 167 -10.22 4.92 23.46
CA LEU A 167 -10.72 3.96 22.47
C LEU A 167 -9.94 2.65 22.63
N MET A 168 -10.66 1.53 22.74
CA MET A 168 -10.07 0.23 23.07
C MET A 168 -10.30 -0.77 21.93
N ASP A 169 -9.33 -1.64 21.68
CA ASP A 169 -9.51 -2.81 20.81
C ASP A 169 -10.26 -3.95 21.53
N ASP A 170 -10.57 -5.03 20.80
CA ASP A 170 -11.23 -6.22 21.35
C ASP A 170 -10.38 -6.99 22.38
N LYS A 171 -9.06 -6.76 22.40
CA LYS A 171 -8.11 -7.35 23.37
C LYS A 171 -8.03 -6.50 24.66
N GLY A 172 -8.66 -5.32 24.69
CA GLY A 172 -8.65 -4.40 25.82
C GLY A 172 -7.41 -3.48 25.86
N ASN A 173 -6.71 -3.33 24.74
CA ASN A 173 -5.61 -2.38 24.58
C ASN A 173 -6.13 -1.04 24.05
N PRO A 174 -5.53 0.08 24.46
CA PRO A 174 -5.86 1.39 23.93
C PRO A 174 -5.42 1.46 22.47
N VAL A 175 -6.21 2.17 21.67
CA VAL A 175 -5.97 2.40 20.27
C VAL A 175 -5.57 3.85 20.10
N TYR A 176 -4.43 4.03 19.44
CA TYR A 176 -4.04 5.31 18.87
C TYR A 176 -4.11 5.23 17.34
N MET A 177 -4.55 6.31 16.70
CA MET A 177 -4.47 6.49 15.26
C MET A 177 -3.95 7.91 14.99
N TYR A 178 -3.06 8.04 14.00
CA TYR A 178 -2.58 9.35 13.58
C TYR A 178 -3.71 10.18 12.96
N ASP A 179 -4.55 9.52 12.16
CA ASP A 179 -5.78 10.03 11.58
C ASP A 179 -6.95 9.14 12.00
N PHE A 180 -7.80 9.63 12.90
CA PHE A 180 -8.98 8.87 13.33
C PHE A 180 -10.09 8.85 12.28
N SER A 181 -10.03 9.73 11.27
CA SER A 181 -10.99 9.70 10.16
C SER A 181 -10.72 8.57 9.18
N GLY A 182 -9.47 8.12 9.10
CA GLY A 182 -9.05 6.97 8.32
C GLY A 182 -8.89 7.22 6.81
N TYR A 183 -8.92 8.49 6.37
CA TYR A 183 -8.77 8.87 4.97
C TYR A 183 -7.32 8.77 4.48
N GLY A 184 -6.34 8.71 5.38
CA GLY A 184 -4.94 8.58 4.98
C GLY A 184 -4.49 9.79 4.15
N ILE A 185 -4.10 9.58 2.89
CA ILE A 185 -3.69 10.67 1.99
C ILE A 185 -4.87 11.31 1.24
N GLU A 186 -6.07 10.73 1.29
CA GLU A 186 -7.24 11.30 0.63
C GLU A 186 -7.73 12.55 1.35
N TYR A 187 -8.28 13.47 0.57
CA TYR A 187 -8.86 14.68 1.13
C TYR A 187 -10.10 14.35 1.98
N ASN A 188 -10.21 15.02 3.13
CA ASN A 188 -11.34 14.89 4.03
C ASN A 188 -11.73 16.26 4.60
N ASP A 189 -12.98 16.66 4.35
CA ASP A 189 -13.57 17.91 4.87
C ASP A 189 -13.60 17.97 6.40
N TYR A 190 -13.59 16.81 7.07
CA TYR A 190 -13.74 16.68 8.52
C TYR A 190 -12.67 15.73 9.09
N PRO A 191 -11.41 16.18 9.23
CA PRO A 191 -10.33 15.36 9.79
C PRO A 191 -10.62 14.96 11.24
N ASP A 192 -10.03 13.84 11.67
CA ASP A 192 -10.20 13.28 13.02
C ASP A 192 -11.68 13.16 13.44
N THR A 193 -12.51 12.57 12.57
CA THR A 193 -13.91 12.28 12.87
C THR A 193 -14.23 10.79 12.75
N VAL A 194 -15.19 10.35 13.55
CA VAL A 194 -15.61 8.95 13.64
C VAL A 194 -17.13 8.87 13.72
N TYR A 195 -17.70 7.75 13.29
CA TYR A 195 -19.11 7.45 13.55
C TYR A 195 -19.26 6.60 14.80
N ILE A 196 -20.20 7.00 15.66
CA ILE A 196 -20.66 6.22 16.81
C ILE A 196 -22.18 6.17 16.75
N ASP A 197 -22.73 4.96 16.65
CA ASP A 197 -24.19 4.73 16.47
C ASP A 197 -24.80 5.56 15.33
N GLY A 198 -24.05 5.71 14.23
CA GLY A 198 -24.46 6.50 13.06
C GLY A 198 -24.37 8.02 13.21
N VAL A 199 -23.90 8.53 14.35
CA VAL A 199 -23.68 9.97 14.59
C VAL A 199 -22.21 10.31 14.36
N LEU A 200 -21.97 11.35 13.54
CA LEU A 200 -20.61 11.82 13.28
C LEU A 200 -20.10 12.60 14.49
N CYS A 201 -18.97 12.15 15.04
CA CYS A 201 -18.34 12.70 16.22
C CYS A 201 -16.93 13.20 15.86
N GLN A 202 -16.54 14.32 16.44
CA GLN A 202 -15.20 14.88 16.29
C GLN A 202 -14.32 14.43 17.45
N ILE A 203 -13.11 13.99 17.10
CA ILE A 203 -12.04 13.65 18.02
C ILE A 203 -11.06 14.82 18.09
N ASP A 204 -10.72 15.20 19.31
CA ASP A 204 -9.62 16.10 19.64
C ASP A 204 -8.54 15.30 20.38
N LYS A 205 -7.38 15.17 19.72
CA LYS A 205 -6.24 14.41 20.24
C LYS A 205 -5.59 15.24 21.36
N LYS A 206 -5.41 14.65 22.55
CA LYS A 206 -4.83 15.38 23.69
C LYS A 206 -3.32 15.62 23.57
N ARG A 207 -2.63 14.88 22.69
CA ARG A 207 -1.22 15.05 22.36
C ARG A 207 -1.00 14.76 20.88
N ASP A 208 -0.10 15.54 20.27
CA ASP A 208 0.44 15.25 18.94
C ASP A 208 1.69 14.35 19.08
N ILE A 209 1.84 13.40 18.15
CA ILE A 209 2.87 12.35 18.21
C ILE A 209 4.30 12.86 17.93
N GLU A 210 4.49 14.12 17.53
CA GLU A 210 5.85 14.68 17.37
C GLU A 210 6.65 14.61 18.67
N ASP A 211 5.98 14.57 19.83
CA ASP A 211 6.59 14.40 21.16
C ASP A 211 6.87 12.91 21.55
N TYR A 212 6.48 11.94 20.72
CA TYR A 212 6.37 10.52 21.14
C TYR A 212 7.59 9.64 20.81
N TRP A 213 8.44 10.05 19.86
CA TRP A 213 9.56 9.22 19.38
C TRP A 213 10.86 9.41 20.17
N GLU A 214 10.97 10.42 21.03
CA GLU A 214 12.22 10.67 21.80
C GLU A 214 12.27 9.96 23.17
N ASP A 215 11.13 9.59 23.78
CA ASP A 215 11.09 9.35 25.24
C ASP A 215 10.46 8.04 25.75
N MET A 216 10.03 7.09 24.91
CA MET A 216 9.56 5.80 25.43
C MET A 216 10.71 4.82 25.74
N GLU A 217 11.10 4.76 27.02
CA GLU A 217 11.55 3.50 27.63
C GLU A 217 10.32 2.59 27.80
N ASP A 218 10.41 1.32 27.41
CA ASP A 218 9.35 0.30 27.26
C ASP A 218 8.40 0.06 28.47
N ASP A 219 8.54 0.79 29.59
CA ASP A 219 7.95 0.45 30.88
C ASP A 219 6.96 1.48 31.49
N ASP A 220 6.67 2.63 30.85
CA ASP A 220 5.72 3.65 31.40
C ASP A 220 4.42 3.76 30.59
N TYR A 221 3.68 2.66 30.52
CA TYR A 221 2.33 2.63 29.95
C TYR A 221 1.36 3.47 30.80
N ASN A 222 0.95 4.64 30.30
CA ASN A 222 -0.09 5.46 30.91
C ASN A 222 -1.29 5.62 29.95
N ILE A 223 -2.45 5.11 30.37
CA ILE A 223 -3.70 5.22 29.60
C ILE A 223 -4.08 6.67 29.27
N GLU A 224 -3.65 7.63 30.10
CA GLU A 224 -3.86 9.07 29.86
C GLU A 224 -3.21 9.56 28.58
N ASP A 225 -2.17 8.87 28.08
CA ASP A 225 -1.47 9.24 26.84
C ASP A 225 -2.26 8.84 25.58
N TYR A 226 -3.25 7.96 25.73
CA TYR A 226 -4.12 7.47 24.66
C TYR A 226 -5.53 8.09 24.73
N MET A 227 -5.76 8.98 25.70
CA MET A 227 -7.05 9.63 25.84
C MET A 227 -7.28 10.63 24.72
N VAL A 228 -8.45 10.52 24.11
CA VAL A 228 -8.99 11.51 23.17
C VAL A 228 -10.17 12.22 23.81
N SER A 229 -10.47 13.41 23.33
CA SER A 229 -11.69 14.12 23.71
C SER A 229 -12.67 14.03 22.55
N ILE A 230 -13.92 13.64 22.80
CA ILE A 230 -14.92 13.43 21.75
C ILE A 230 -16.17 14.28 21.97
N ARG A 231 -16.76 14.80 20.88
CA ARG A 231 -18.04 15.52 20.87
C ARG A 231 -18.84 15.21 19.62
N ILE A 232 -20.13 15.53 19.60
CA ILE A 232 -20.93 15.47 18.36
C ILE A 232 -20.40 16.55 17.41
N CYS A 233 -20.15 16.18 16.15
CA CYS A 233 -19.66 17.12 15.14
C CYS A 233 -20.80 18.06 14.70
N ASP A 234 -20.59 19.37 14.75
CA ASP A 234 -21.60 20.40 14.45
C ASP A 234 -21.37 21.16 13.13
N ASP A 235 -20.18 21.08 12.56
CA ASP A 235 -19.76 21.88 11.40
C ASP A 235 -19.99 21.19 10.04
N THR A 236 -20.85 20.16 10.00
CA THR A 236 -20.92 19.23 8.85
C THR A 236 -21.96 19.57 7.79
N GLY A 237 -22.84 20.55 8.06
CA GLY A 237 -24.04 20.77 7.24
C GLY A 237 -25.07 19.62 7.32
N LEU A 238 -24.76 18.53 8.05
CA LEU A 238 -25.65 17.41 8.33
C LEU A 238 -26.49 17.69 9.58
N GLU A 239 -27.73 17.20 9.57
CA GLU A 239 -28.59 17.25 10.76
C GLU A 239 -28.12 16.20 11.78
N GLN A 240 -27.36 16.64 12.78
CA GLN A 240 -26.89 15.81 13.90
C GLN A 240 -27.72 16.05 15.16
N PRO A 241 -27.90 15.04 16.03
CA PRO A 241 -28.62 15.22 17.30
C PRO A 241 -27.91 16.21 18.22
N ASP A 242 -28.67 16.93 19.05
CA ASP A 242 -28.08 17.87 20.00
C ASP A 242 -27.43 17.18 21.20
N TYR A 243 -27.85 15.94 21.50
CA TYR A 243 -27.40 15.15 22.64
C TYR A 243 -27.53 13.65 22.35
N MET A 244 -26.58 12.86 22.84
CA MET A 244 -26.54 11.41 22.71
C MET A 244 -25.91 10.77 23.96
N PHE A 245 -26.53 9.71 24.47
CA PHE A 245 -25.91 8.83 25.47
C PHE A 245 -25.26 7.64 24.77
N ILE A 246 -23.98 7.42 25.01
CA ILE A 246 -23.21 6.31 24.45
C ILE A 246 -22.85 5.36 25.59
N PRO A 247 -23.37 4.12 25.60
CA PRO A 247 -22.92 3.11 26.55
C PRO A 247 -21.42 2.79 26.39
N GLN A 248 -20.76 2.38 27.47
CA GLN A 248 -19.45 1.74 27.41
C GLN A 248 -19.47 0.55 26.46
N GLY A 249 -18.41 0.37 25.67
CA GLY A 249 -18.29 -0.70 24.70
C GLY A 249 -19.05 -0.45 23.41
N THR A 250 -19.51 0.78 23.17
CA THR A 250 -20.12 1.13 21.88
C THR A 250 -19.04 1.22 20.81
N ALA A 251 -19.30 0.61 19.66
CA ALA A 251 -18.38 0.58 18.54
C ALA A 251 -18.14 1.99 17.98
N VAL A 252 -16.88 2.26 17.65
CA VAL A 252 -16.39 3.48 17.02
C VAL A 252 -15.81 3.09 15.66
N ILE A 253 -16.28 3.73 14.61
CA ILE A 253 -15.93 3.43 13.22
C ILE A 253 -15.28 4.67 12.62
N THR A 254 -14.16 4.51 11.92
CA THR A 254 -13.52 5.62 11.19
C THR A 254 -14.49 6.20 10.16
N LYS A 255 -14.41 7.50 9.90
CA LYS A 255 -15.27 8.14 8.89
C LYS A 255 -15.11 7.46 7.51
N ALA A 256 -13.88 7.21 7.07
CA ALA A 256 -13.61 6.57 5.79
C ALA A 256 -14.22 5.17 5.68
N ALA A 257 -14.09 4.32 6.71
CA ALA A 257 -14.71 2.99 6.70
C ALA A 257 -16.24 3.06 6.70
N TYR A 258 -16.84 4.09 7.30
CA TYR A 258 -18.29 4.25 7.27
C TYR A 258 -18.79 4.73 5.90
N ASP A 259 -18.11 5.73 5.32
CA ASP A 259 -18.51 6.40 4.09
C ASP A 259 -18.25 5.53 2.85
N HIS A 260 -17.25 4.64 2.89
CA HIS A 260 -16.80 3.81 1.77
C HIS A 260 -17.06 2.31 1.95
N LYS A 261 -17.93 1.92 2.89
CA LYS A 261 -18.25 0.49 3.14
C LYS A 261 -18.93 -0.22 1.96
N ASP A 262 -19.59 0.54 1.09
CA ASP A 262 -20.36 0.02 -0.05
C ASP A 262 -19.55 0.04 -1.36
N ASP A 263 -18.28 0.45 -1.31
CA ASP A 263 -17.37 0.49 -2.46
C ASP A 263 -16.80 -0.89 -2.79
N ILE A 264 -16.26 -1.07 -4.00
CA ILE A 264 -15.45 -2.25 -4.34
C ILE A 264 -14.16 -2.19 -3.53
N LEU A 265 -13.78 -3.31 -2.90
CA LEU A 265 -12.59 -3.35 -2.04
C LEU A 265 -11.33 -3.79 -2.79
N VAL A 266 -10.24 -3.05 -2.58
CA VAL A 266 -8.88 -3.49 -2.93
C VAL A 266 -8.03 -3.39 -1.67
N LEU A 267 -7.53 -4.54 -1.18
CA LEU A 267 -6.83 -4.62 0.11
C LEU A 267 -5.41 -5.13 -0.08
N GLU A 268 -4.44 -4.38 0.43
CA GLU A 268 -3.03 -4.78 0.52
C GLU A 268 -2.53 -4.57 1.95
N MET A 269 -2.24 -5.65 2.66
CA MET A 269 -1.85 -5.62 4.08
C MET A 269 -0.83 -6.71 4.40
N GLY A 270 0.00 -6.41 5.40
CA GLY A 270 0.77 -7.40 6.15
C GLY A 270 2.28 -7.22 6.09
N SER A 271 2.83 -6.55 5.06
CA SER A 271 4.28 -6.44 4.83
C SER A 271 5.03 -5.86 6.05
N ASN A 272 4.43 -4.88 6.72
CA ASN A 272 4.94 -4.21 7.92
C ASN A 272 4.64 -4.93 9.24
N GLY A 273 3.93 -6.07 9.21
CA GLY A 273 3.58 -6.86 10.39
C GLY A 273 2.19 -6.55 10.94
N GLY A 274 2.03 -6.67 12.26
CA GLY A 274 0.74 -6.55 12.95
C GLY A 274 -0.03 -7.87 13.09
N TRP A 275 0.65 -9.00 12.86
CA TRP A 275 0.10 -10.35 12.93
C TRP A 275 1.18 -11.32 13.41
N ASP A 276 0.79 -12.36 14.14
CA ASP A 276 1.70 -13.39 14.68
C ASP A 276 1.87 -14.60 13.74
N ASP A 277 0.80 -14.96 13.01
CA ASP A 277 0.79 -16.02 12.01
C ASP A 277 -0.18 -15.71 10.85
N TYR A 278 -0.12 -16.51 9.78
CA TYR A 278 -0.96 -16.30 8.61
C TYR A 278 -2.46 -16.40 8.92
N ASP A 279 -2.86 -17.17 9.94
CA ASP A 279 -4.27 -17.25 10.34
C ASP A 279 -4.75 -15.91 10.92
N GLU A 280 -3.91 -15.23 11.73
CA GLU A 280 -4.22 -13.88 12.20
C GLU A 280 -4.29 -12.89 11.03
N LEU A 281 -3.33 -12.89 10.11
CA LEU A 281 -3.36 -12.02 8.93
C LEU A 281 -4.61 -12.24 8.08
N ILE A 282 -4.94 -13.50 7.78
CA ILE A 282 -6.15 -13.88 7.03
C ILE A 282 -7.40 -13.40 7.77
N SER A 283 -7.46 -13.55 9.10
CA SER A 283 -8.59 -13.08 9.90
C SER A 283 -8.78 -11.57 9.85
N GLN A 284 -7.69 -10.80 9.73
CA GLN A 284 -7.75 -9.34 9.61
C GLN A 284 -8.30 -8.92 8.24
N TYR A 285 -7.86 -9.55 7.15
CA TYR A 285 -8.48 -9.36 5.83
C TYR A 285 -9.97 -9.72 5.86
N GLN A 286 -10.32 -10.87 6.43
CA GLN A 286 -11.71 -11.32 6.52
C GLN A 286 -12.57 -10.36 7.34
N ALA A 287 -12.03 -9.77 8.41
CA ALA A 287 -12.77 -8.82 9.23
C ALA A 287 -13.18 -7.56 8.44
N VAL A 288 -12.32 -7.06 7.55
CA VAL A 288 -12.65 -5.93 6.67
C VAL A 288 -13.74 -6.31 5.66
N ILE A 289 -13.63 -7.50 5.05
CA ILE A 289 -14.65 -8.02 4.13
C ILE A 289 -15.99 -8.20 4.85
N ASP A 290 -15.99 -8.77 6.05
CA ASP A 290 -17.20 -9.01 6.85
C ASP A 290 -17.87 -7.71 7.29
N TYR A 291 -17.07 -6.69 7.65
CA TYR A 291 -17.57 -5.37 8.05
C TYR A 291 -18.27 -4.68 6.87
N THR A 292 -17.64 -4.68 5.70
CA THR A 292 -18.19 -4.04 4.49
C THR A 292 -19.34 -4.85 3.88
N GLY A 293 -19.32 -6.18 4.04
CA GLY A 293 -20.25 -7.08 3.37
C GLY A 293 -20.06 -7.10 1.85
N CYS A 294 -18.94 -6.59 1.34
CA CYS A 294 -18.68 -6.44 -0.08
C CYS A 294 -18.27 -7.78 -0.70
N GLU A 295 -19.04 -8.26 -1.67
CA GLU A 295 -18.70 -9.46 -2.45
C GLU A 295 -17.64 -9.16 -3.52
N ASN A 296 -17.51 -7.89 -3.92
CA ASN A 296 -16.55 -7.45 -4.91
C ASN A 296 -15.27 -6.96 -4.23
N TYR A 297 -14.31 -7.86 -4.04
CA TYR A 297 -13.02 -7.51 -3.44
C TYR A 297 -11.83 -8.17 -4.15
N ILE A 298 -10.68 -7.53 -4.06
CA ILE A 298 -9.37 -8.03 -4.52
C ILE A 298 -8.38 -7.98 -3.36
N ILE A 299 -7.75 -9.10 -3.05
CA ILE A 299 -6.63 -9.18 -2.11
C ILE A 299 -5.33 -9.09 -2.89
N VAL A 300 -4.60 -8.00 -2.68
CA VAL A 300 -3.35 -7.70 -3.36
C VAL A 300 -2.20 -8.29 -2.54
N GLY A 301 -1.44 -9.20 -3.15
CA GLY A 301 -0.30 -9.85 -2.51
C GLY A 301 0.90 -8.92 -2.37
N ASP A 302 1.80 -9.32 -1.45
CA ASP A 302 3.07 -8.65 -1.16
C ASP A 302 3.91 -8.44 -2.43
N THR A 303 4.76 -7.41 -2.38
CA THR A 303 5.64 -7.00 -3.48
C THR A 303 7.11 -7.02 -3.10
N ASP A 304 7.43 -7.31 -1.84
CA ASP A 304 8.81 -7.55 -1.41
C ASP A 304 9.40 -8.78 -2.08
N ASP A 305 10.72 -8.83 -2.12
CA ASP A 305 11.42 -10.03 -2.58
C ASP A 305 11.20 -11.16 -1.55
N PRO A 306 11.11 -12.43 -1.98
CA PRO A 306 10.86 -13.54 -1.05
C PRO A 306 11.85 -13.56 0.12
N GLY A 307 11.30 -13.45 1.33
CA GLY A 307 12.04 -13.49 2.60
C GLY A 307 12.64 -12.15 3.03
N THR A 308 12.27 -11.03 2.39
CA THR A 308 12.74 -9.69 2.79
C THR A 308 11.67 -8.83 3.47
N SER A 309 10.42 -9.30 3.51
CA SER A 309 9.33 -8.61 4.20
C SER A 309 9.63 -8.45 5.69
N LEU A 310 9.26 -7.31 6.28
CA LEU A 310 9.51 -7.03 7.71
C LEU A 310 8.78 -8.02 8.61
N ALA A 311 7.56 -8.39 8.22
CA ALA A 311 6.69 -9.32 8.93
C ALA A 311 7.09 -10.79 8.75
N ASP A 312 7.69 -11.13 7.61
CA ASP A 312 8.00 -12.51 7.25
C ASP A 312 9.33 -12.60 6.51
N ASN A 313 10.39 -12.77 7.30
CA ASN A 313 11.74 -13.01 6.81
C ASN A 313 11.97 -14.46 6.37
N SER A 314 10.91 -15.28 6.32
CA SER A 314 10.96 -16.73 6.15
C SER A 314 10.06 -17.26 5.04
N GLN A 315 9.66 -16.41 4.07
CA GLN A 315 8.80 -16.71 2.92
C GLN A 315 9.38 -17.78 1.93
N SER A 316 10.00 -18.86 2.40
CA SER A 316 10.43 -19.98 1.59
C SER A 316 9.31 -21.01 1.44
N TYR A 317 8.78 -21.14 0.23
CA TYR A 317 8.43 -22.48 -0.27
C TYR A 317 9.55 -22.91 -1.20
N LEU A 318 10.38 -23.82 -0.71
CA LEU A 318 11.41 -24.49 -1.51
C LEU A 318 11.15 -25.99 -1.42
N GLU A 319 11.01 -26.67 -2.56
CA GLU A 319 11.19 -28.12 -2.57
C GLU A 319 12.65 -28.44 -2.18
N ASP A 320 12.86 -29.60 -1.55
CA ASP A 320 14.18 -30.04 -1.06
C ASP A 320 15.21 -30.05 -2.22
N GLY A 321 16.01 -28.98 -2.35
CA GLY A 321 17.06 -28.83 -3.36
C GLY A 321 17.05 -27.55 -4.21
N ASP A 322 16.01 -26.71 -4.11
CA ASP A 322 15.97 -25.41 -4.82
C ASP A 322 16.44 -24.26 -3.92
N ASP A 323 17.19 -23.31 -4.51
CA ASP A 323 17.68 -22.11 -3.83
C ASP A 323 16.71 -20.91 -3.99
N TYR A 324 15.66 -21.00 -4.83
CA TYR A 324 14.82 -19.86 -5.24
C TYR A 324 13.37 -20.24 -5.58
N VAL A 325 12.43 -19.35 -5.27
CA VAL A 325 10.96 -19.54 -5.45
C VAL A 325 10.50 -19.25 -6.89
N GLY A 326 11.19 -18.38 -7.63
CA GLY A 326 10.82 -18.06 -9.00
C GLY A 326 9.38 -17.51 -9.12
N ALA A 327 8.59 -18.08 -10.01
CA ALA A 327 7.19 -17.69 -10.22
C ALA A 327 6.18 -18.55 -9.44
N ASP A 328 6.65 -19.48 -8.61
CA ASP A 328 5.81 -20.25 -7.71
C ASP A 328 5.40 -19.38 -6.50
N ASP A 329 4.40 -19.83 -5.76
CA ASP A 329 3.90 -19.10 -4.59
C ASP A 329 4.88 -19.23 -3.41
N THR A 330 5.10 -18.14 -2.67
CA THR A 330 5.68 -18.20 -1.31
C THR A 330 4.68 -18.76 -0.30
N ALA A 331 5.12 -19.02 0.93
CA ALA A 331 4.22 -19.51 1.99
C ALA A 331 3.06 -18.57 2.29
N TRP A 332 3.36 -17.27 2.30
CA TRP A 332 2.37 -16.21 2.39
C TRP A 332 1.40 -16.22 1.22
N GLU A 333 1.90 -16.22 -0.02
CA GLU A 333 1.06 -16.15 -1.21
C GLU A 333 0.15 -17.37 -1.34
N ALA A 334 0.65 -18.56 -0.99
CA ALA A 334 -0.14 -19.77 -0.93
C ALA A 334 -1.24 -19.70 0.13
N ALA A 335 -0.93 -19.18 1.33
CA ALA A 335 -1.91 -19.02 2.41
C ALA A 335 -3.04 -18.06 2.01
N LEU A 336 -2.71 -16.90 1.41
CA LEU A 336 -3.72 -15.96 0.91
C LEU A 336 -4.51 -16.53 -0.28
N ARG A 337 -3.84 -17.27 -1.18
CA ARG A 337 -4.53 -17.96 -2.28
C ARG A 337 -5.50 -19.02 -1.77
N GLU A 338 -5.11 -19.81 -0.77
CA GLU A 338 -5.98 -20.82 -0.18
C GLU A 338 -7.19 -20.19 0.51
N ALA A 339 -6.98 -19.07 1.22
CA ALA A 339 -8.05 -18.37 1.94
C ALA A 339 -9.04 -17.64 1.01
N PHE A 340 -8.54 -16.93 0.00
CA PHE A 340 -9.34 -16.00 -0.80
C PHE A 340 -9.57 -16.47 -2.25
N GLY A 341 -8.99 -17.59 -2.65
CA GLY A 341 -9.22 -18.22 -3.95
C GLY A 341 -8.96 -17.28 -5.12
N GLU A 342 -9.97 -17.12 -5.98
CA GLU A 342 -9.87 -16.27 -7.16
C GLU A 342 -9.75 -14.79 -6.82
N HIS A 343 -10.09 -14.34 -5.61
CA HIS A 343 -9.96 -12.93 -5.23
C HIS A 343 -8.51 -12.51 -4.93
N PHE A 344 -7.61 -13.48 -4.75
CA PHE A 344 -6.19 -13.20 -4.53
C PHE A 344 -5.47 -12.85 -5.84
N PHE A 345 -4.79 -11.72 -5.84
CA PHE A 345 -3.89 -11.25 -6.87
C PHE A 345 -2.45 -11.40 -6.40
N ASN A 346 -1.73 -12.40 -6.95
CA ASN A 346 -0.30 -12.54 -6.71
C ASN A 346 0.46 -11.44 -7.49
N THR A 347 0.62 -10.29 -6.83
CA THR A 347 1.23 -9.09 -7.39
C THR A 347 2.67 -9.34 -7.82
N ARG A 348 3.48 -9.99 -6.98
CA ARG A 348 4.89 -10.28 -7.29
C ARG A 348 5.05 -11.06 -8.59
N VAL A 349 4.31 -12.16 -8.73
CA VAL A 349 4.35 -13.00 -9.94
C VAL A 349 3.87 -12.21 -11.16
N TYR A 350 2.80 -11.42 -11.02
CA TYR A 350 2.32 -10.57 -12.10
C TYR A 350 3.40 -9.57 -12.56
N MET A 351 4.05 -8.89 -11.63
CA MET A 351 5.06 -7.87 -11.90
C MET A 351 6.31 -8.46 -12.58
N ILE A 352 6.73 -9.67 -12.19
CA ILE A 352 7.83 -10.41 -12.85
C ILE A 352 7.50 -10.75 -14.30
N GLN A 353 6.26 -11.15 -14.56
CA GLN A 353 5.83 -11.65 -15.86
C GLN A 353 5.46 -10.52 -16.83
N ASN A 354 4.82 -9.47 -16.34
CA ASN A 354 4.15 -8.47 -17.17
C ASN A 354 4.66 -7.04 -16.97
N GLY A 355 5.30 -6.72 -15.83
CA GLY A 355 5.39 -5.31 -15.44
C GLY A 355 6.29 -4.44 -16.31
N LEU A 356 7.36 -5.02 -16.87
CA LEU A 356 8.17 -4.33 -17.88
C LEU A 356 7.40 -4.13 -19.18
N ASP A 357 6.63 -5.14 -19.61
CA ASP A 357 5.89 -5.12 -20.87
C ASP A 357 4.71 -4.14 -20.81
N ASP A 358 3.99 -4.07 -19.68
CA ASP A 358 2.93 -3.07 -19.44
C ASP A 358 3.47 -1.64 -19.60
N CYS A 359 4.73 -1.41 -19.22
CA CYS A 359 5.40 -0.11 -19.32
C CYS A 359 6.12 0.12 -20.67
N GLY A 360 6.17 -0.87 -21.56
CA GLY A 360 6.97 -0.81 -22.78
C GLY A 360 8.49 -0.77 -22.53
N LEU A 361 8.93 -1.20 -21.34
CA LEU A 361 10.34 -1.27 -20.97
C LEU A 361 10.98 -2.52 -21.54
N LYS A 362 12.22 -2.37 -22.02
CA LYS A 362 12.95 -3.50 -22.59
C LYS A 362 13.44 -4.44 -21.49
N LYS A 363 13.00 -5.70 -21.57
CA LYS A 363 13.55 -6.80 -20.76
C LYS A 363 15.00 -7.11 -21.14
N GLU A 364 15.85 -7.25 -20.13
CA GLU A 364 17.26 -7.62 -20.23
C GLU A 364 17.54 -8.95 -19.53
N LYS A 365 18.74 -9.50 -19.73
CA LYS A 365 19.11 -10.80 -19.15
C LYS A 365 19.11 -10.79 -17.62
N ILE A 366 19.40 -9.64 -17.01
CA ILE A 366 19.32 -9.48 -15.56
C ILE A 366 17.88 -9.58 -15.05
N ASP A 367 16.90 -9.06 -15.80
CA ASP A 367 15.48 -9.14 -15.46
C ASP A 367 14.98 -10.60 -15.53
N GLU A 368 15.49 -11.40 -16.48
CA GLU A 368 15.23 -12.84 -16.54
C GLU A 368 15.83 -13.58 -15.35
N LEU A 369 17.03 -13.20 -14.90
CA LEU A 369 17.68 -13.81 -13.74
C LEU A 369 16.94 -13.47 -12.45
N TYR A 370 16.53 -12.20 -12.28
CA TYR A 370 15.74 -11.75 -11.14
C TYR A 370 14.41 -12.50 -11.07
N GLY A 371 13.70 -12.59 -12.20
CA GLY A 371 12.46 -13.35 -12.27
C GLY A 371 12.63 -14.83 -11.93
N ALA A 372 13.74 -15.45 -12.36
CA ALA A 372 14.05 -16.83 -11.98
C ALA A 372 14.32 -17.00 -10.47
N PHE A 373 14.73 -15.93 -9.79
CA PHE A 373 14.88 -15.90 -8.33
C PHE A 373 13.60 -15.52 -7.59
N GLY A 374 12.56 -15.09 -8.31
CA GLY A 374 11.32 -14.60 -7.74
C GLY A 374 11.33 -13.12 -7.39
N TYR A 375 12.33 -12.37 -7.89
CA TYR A 375 12.49 -10.94 -7.64
C TYR A 375 11.88 -10.10 -8.76
N ILE A 376 11.22 -9.02 -8.38
CA ILE A 376 10.69 -8.03 -9.32
C ILE A 376 11.87 -7.25 -9.94
N SER A 377 11.77 -6.88 -11.21
CA SER A 377 12.82 -6.09 -11.87
C SER A 377 13.04 -4.76 -11.14
N VAL A 378 14.30 -4.43 -10.86
CA VAL A 378 14.72 -3.14 -10.28
C VAL A 378 14.32 -1.93 -11.13
N LYS A 379 14.01 -2.13 -12.41
CA LYS A 379 13.51 -1.04 -13.28
C LYS A 379 12.11 -0.57 -12.87
N LEU A 380 11.39 -1.35 -12.08
CA LEU A 380 10.07 -1.02 -11.55
C LEU A 380 10.14 -0.51 -10.09
N ARG A 381 11.32 -0.55 -9.46
CA ARG A 381 11.51 -0.15 -8.06
C ARG A 381 12.15 1.23 -7.93
N SER A 382 11.78 1.94 -6.87
CA SER A 382 12.39 3.19 -6.42
C SER A 382 13.47 2.92 -5.38
N ASP A 383 13.20 1.96 -4.48
CA ASP A 383 14.16 1.43 -3.52
C ASP A 383 14.06 -0.11 -3.42
N TRP A 384 14.33 -0.69 -2.26
CA TRP A 384 14.30 -2.15 -2.09
C TRP A 384 12.86 -2.71 -1.97
N THR A 385 11.91 -1.91 -1.48
CA THR A 385 10.49 -2.27 -1.30
C THR A 385 9.63 -1.55 -2.33
N HIS A 386 9.75 -0.22 -2.38
CA HIS A 386 8.81 0.65 -3.05
C HIS A 386 8.97 0.64 -4.57
N PHE A 387 7.84 0.80 -5.26
CA PHE A 387 7.83 0.99 -6.70
C PHE A 387 8.15 2.43 -7.10
N ASN A 388 8.69 2.58 -8.31
CA ASN A 388 8.69 3.86 -9.01
C ASN A 388 7.39 4.01 -9.82
N ALA A 389 7.22 5.09 -10.58
CA ALA A 389 5.98 5.32 -11.32
C ALA A 389 5.65 4.21 -12.34
N TYR A 390 6.65 3.56 -12.94
CA TYR A 390 6.41 2.39 -13.81
C TYR A 390 5.88 1.20 -13.03
N GLY A 391 6.44 0.92 -11.85
CA GLY A 391 5.98 -0.17 -11.00
C GLY A 391 4.54 0.03 -10.52
N TYR A 392 4.19 1.23 -10.05
CA TYR A 392 2.82 1.54 -9.64
C TYR A 392 1.82 1.54 -10.79
N TYR A 393 2.22 2.05 -11.97
CA TYR A 393 1.41 1.94 -13.18
C TYR A 393 1.11 0.47 -13.50
N SER A 394 2.14 -0.37 -13.57
CA SER A 394 1.98 -1.80 -13.85
C SER A 394 1.14 -2.52 -12.78
N LYS A 395 1.33 -2.21 -11.49
CA LYS A 395 0.52 -2.76 -10.40
C LYS A 395 -0.95 -2.39 -10.59
N GLY A 396 -1.27 -1.13 -10.89
CA GLY A 396 -2.63 -0.70 -11.19
C GLY A 396 -3.23 -1.37 -12.43
N VAL A 397 -2.43 -1.60 -13.49
CA VAL A 397 -2.84 -2.39 -14.66
C VAL A 397 -3.16 -3.84 -14.26
N GLY A 398 -2.36 -4.45 -13.40
CA GLY A 398 -2.59 -5.81 -12.89
C GLY A 398 -3.87 -5.94 -12.10
N ILE A 399 -4.12 -5.01 -11.17
CA ILE A 399 -5.36 -4.94 -10.39
C ILE A 399 -6.56 -4.73 -11.32
N TYR A 400 -6.45 -3.83 -12.31
CA TYR A 400 -7.49 -3.63 -13.32
C TYR A 400 -7.83 -4.93 -14.05
N LYS A 401 -6.81 -5.64 -14.58
CA LYS A 401 -7.01 -6.93 -15.26
C LYS A 401 -7.67 -7.96 -14.34
N LYS A 402 -7.30 -7.96 -13.06
CA LYS A 402 -7.90 -8.87 -12.07
C LYS A 402 -9.38 -8.58 -11.82
N GLY A 403 -9.79 -7.32 -11.71
CA GLY A 403 -11.21 -7.01 -11.57
C GLY A 403 -12.02 -7.27 -12.84
N VAL A 404 -11.42 -7.16 -14.03
CA VAL A 404 -12.07 -7.63 -15.29
C VAL A 404 -12.25 -9.14 -15.26
N GLU A 405 -11.26 -9.90 -14.82
CA GLU A 405 -11.34 -11.36 -14.66
C GLU A 405 -12.47 -11.77 -13.70
N LEU A 406 -12.62 -11.05 -12.59
CA LEU A 406 -13.66 -11.27 -11.58
C LEU A 406 -15.03 -10.70 -11.96
N GLY A 407 -15.12 -9.89 -13.02
CA GLY A 407 -16.36 -9.28 -13.50
C GLY A 407 -16.83 -8.06 -12.69
N TYR A 408 -15.93 -7.36 -12.01
CA TYR A 408 -16.25 -6.14 -11.24
C TYR A 408 -16.37 -4.90 -12.13
N TRP A 409 -15.71 -4.90 -13.28
CA TRP A 409 -15.75 -3.85 -14.30
C TRP A 409 -15.38 -4.42 -15.68
N GLU A 410 -15.56 -3.61 -16.74
CA GLU A 410 -15.33 -3.99 -18.16
C GLU A 410 -14.04 -3.44 -18.79
#